data_AF-A0A2H1KB59-F1
#
_entry.id   AF-A0A2H1KB59-F1
#
_cell.length_a   1.000
_cell.length_b   1.000
_cell.length_c   1.000
_cell.angle_alpha   90.00
_cell.angle_beta   90.00
_cell.angle_gamma   90.00
#
_symmetry.space_group_name_H-M   'P 1'
#
loop_
_entity.id
_entity.type
_entity.pdbx_description
1 polymer ?
#
loop_
_entity_poly.entity_id
_entity_poly.type
_entity_poly.pdbx_seq_one_letter_code
_entity_poly.pdbx_strand_id
1 'polypeptide(L)'
;MDKTTGGQGLERPMLCQVCGRFAEVQWHSISRDEDYATRCETERTADDVGYWLCTDVCHQAVHELMKEDTGPGRSVRAIGRMIERLASAVTTGQRSYRRQAFGEK
;
A
#
# COMPACT_ATOMS: atom_id res chain seq x y z
N MET A 1 -25.30 -3.62 -39.36
CA MET A 1 -24.56 -2.63 -38.55
C MET A 1 -24.34 -3.28 -37.19
N ASP A 2 -23.27 -4.06 -37.10
CA ASP A 2 -22.87 -4.76 -35.88
C ASP A 2 -22.30 -3.76 -34.86
N LYS A 3 -22.86 -3.75 -33.66
CA LYS A 3 -22.36 -2.98 -32.52
C LYS A 3 -21.29 -3.82 -31.82
N THR A 4 -20.03 -3.55 -32.12
CA THR A 4 -18.88 -4.11 -31.44
C THR A 4 -18.82 -3.59 -30.00
N THR A 5 -19.15 -4.47 -29.06
CA THR A 5 -18.54 -4.66 -27.73
C THR A 5 -17.80 -3.46 -27.12
N GLY A 6 -18.43 -2.86 -26.10
CA GLY A 6 -17.75 -2.01 -25.12
C GLY A 6 -16.74 -2.83 -24.33
N GLY A 7 -15.47 -2.75 -24.72
CA GLY A 7 -14.37 -3.20 -23.89
C GLY A 7 -14.25 -2.26 -22.69
N GLN A 8 -14.58 -2.75 -21.50
CA GLN A 8 -14.14 -2.11 -20.27
C GLN A 8 -12.62 -1.99 -20.34
N GLY A 9 -12.12 -0.75 -20.25
CA GLY A 9 -10.68 -0.49 -20.31
C GLY A 9 -10.00 -1.32 -19.23
N LEU A 10 -9.16 -2.27 -19.64
CA LEU A 10 -8.23 -2.93 -18.73
C LEU A 10 -7.31 -1.84 -18.19
N GLU A 11 -7.64 -1.31 -17.00
CA GLU A 11 -6.76 -0.39 -16.29
C GLU A 11 -5.41 -1.08 -16.16
N ARG A 12 -4.39 -0.47 -16.77
CA ARG A 12 -3.07 -1.07 -16.80
C ARG A 12 -2.58 -1.17 -15.35
N PRO A 13 -2.08 -2.35 -14.91
CA PRO A 13 -1.57 -2.49 -13.56
C PRO A 13 -0.43 -1.49 -13.33
N MET A 14 -0.49 -0.77 -12.23
CA MET A 14 0.51 0.22 -11.82
C MET A 14 1.33 -0.31 -10.64
N LEU A 15 2.49 0.29 -10.41
CA LEU A 15 3.39 -0.12 -9.33
C LEU A 15 2.86 0.43 -7.99
N CYS A 16 2.60 -0.45 -7.03
CA CYS A 16 2.34 -0.06 -5.65
C CYS A 16 3.60 0.56 -5.04
N GLN A 17 3.49 1.78 -4.53
CA GLN A 17 4.63 2.56 -4.01
C GLN A 17 5.11 2.10 -2.63
N VAL A 18 4.39 1.18 -1.97
CA VAL A 18 4.78 0.63 -0.66
C VAL A 18 5.36 -0.79 -0.78
N CYS A 19 4.65 -1.71 -1.44
CA CYS A 19 5.11 -3.11 -1.54
C CYS A 19 5.84 -3.44 -2.86
N GLY A 20 5.83 -2.55 -3.86
CA GLY A 20 6.52 -2.75 -5.14
C GLY A 20 5.85 -3.76 -6.08
N ARG A 21 4.65 -4.24 -5.79
CA ARG A 21 3.90 -5.15 -6.68
C ARG A 21 3.17 -4.35 -7.78
N PHE A 22 3.16 -4.87 -9.01
CA PHE A 22 2.27 -4.40 -10.07
C PHE A 22 0.84 -4.91 -9.83
N ALA A 23 -0.11 -4.00 -9.65
CA ALA A 23 -1.51 -4.31 -9.35
C ALA A 23 -2.43 -3.17 -9.77
N GLU A 24 -3.73 -3.37 -9.63
CA GLU A 24 -4.67 -2.25 -9.51
C GLU A 24 -4.30 -1.46 -8.24
N VAL A 25 -4.23 -0.14 -8.35
CA VAL A 25 -3.84 0.74 -7.26
C VAL A 25 -4.87 1.83 -7.04
N GLN A 26 -4.98 2.26 -5.80
CA GLN A 26 -5.81 3.36 -5.37
C GLN A 26 -4.97 4.38 -4.61
N TRP A 27 -5.33 5.65 -4.72
CA TRP A 27 -4.67 6.72 -3.97
C TRP A 27 -5.01 6.64 -2.49
N HIS A 28 -4.01 6.79 -1.63
CA HIS A 28 -4.16 6.97 -0.19
C HIS A 28 -3.44 8.24 0.25
N SER A 29 -4.18 9.16 0.89
CA SER A 29 -3.63 10.43 1.36
C SER A 29 -2.91 10.27 2.70
N ILE A 30 -1.75 10.90 2.84
CA ILE A 30 -1.07 11.10 4.13
C ILE A 30 -1.20 12.54 4.65
N SER A 31 -1.75 13.44 3.83
CA SER A 31 -2.03 14.83 4.23
C SER A 31 -3.23 14.95 5.16
N ARG A 32 -4.14 13.97 5.15
CA ARG A 32 -5.31 13.90 6.05
C ARG A 32 -5.59 12.46 6.46
N ASP A 33 -6.27 12.32 7.59
CA ASP A 33 -6.64 11.03 8.17
C ASP A 33 -8.02 10.56 7.70
N GLU A 34 -8.11 10.10 6.45
CA GLU A 34 -9.36 9.59 5.89
C GLU A 34 -9.72 8.20 6.43
N ASP A 35 -10.93 8.04 6.98
CA ASP A 35 -11.37 6.78 7.57
C ASP A 35 -11.84 5.76 6.51
N TYR A 36 -12.35 6.25 5.38
CA TYR A 36 -12.95 5.41 4.34
C TYR A 36 -12.06 5.31 3.11
N ALA A 37 -11.60 4.10 2.79
CA ALA A 37 -10.77 3.82 1.61
C ALA A 37 -11.37 4.35 0.31
N THR A 38 -12.69 4.28 0.15
CA THR A 38 -13.40 4.78 -1.04
C THR A 38 -13.29 6.30 -1.21
N ARG A 39 -13.02 7.04 -0.13
CA ARG A 39 -12.94 8.51 -0.14
C ARG A 39 -11.54 9.04 -0.39
N CYS A 40 -10.50 8.21 -0.20
CA CYS A 40 -9.13 8.65 -0.36
C CYS A 40 -8.86 9.23 -1.75
N GLU A 41 -9.37 8.58 -2.80
CA GLU A 41 -9.23 9.06 -4.18
C GLU A 41 -10.27 10.13 -4.53
N THR A 42 -11.54 9.95 -4.17
CA THR A 42 -12.61 10.88 -4.58
C THR A 42 -12.49 12.25 -3.93
N GLU A 43 -11.90 12.32 -2.74
CA GLU A 43 -11.65 13.59 -2.02
C GLU A 43 -10.24 14.12 -2.26
N ARG A 44 -9.46 13.51 -3.17
CA ARG A 44 -8.09 13.92 -3.47
C ARG A 44 -8.05 15.35 -4.02
N THR A 45 -7.25 16.20 -3.39
CA THR A 45 -6.95 17.54 -3.89
C THR A 45 -5.65 17.56 -4.70
N ALA A 46 -5.41 18.63 -5.47
CA ALA A 46 -4.18 18.75 -6.26
C ALA A 46 -2.91 18.84 -5.37
N ASP A 47 -3.06 19.34 -4.14
CA ASP A 47 -1.97 19.55 -3.19
C ASP A 47 -1.82 18.39 -2.18
N ASP A 48 -2.61 17.32 -2.35
CA ASP A 48 -2.52 16.15 -1.48
C ASP A 48 -1.20 15.40 -1.68
N VAL A 49 -0.58 15.04 -0.56
CA VAL A 49 0.56 14.13 -0.52
C VAL A 49 0.05 12.77 -0.11
N GLY A 50 0.55 11.73 -0.77
CA GLY A 50 0.05 10.38 -0.58
C GLY A 50 0.80 9.36 -1.43
N TYR A 51 0.25 8.14 -1.45
CA TYR A 51 0.82 7.01 -2.15
C TYR A 51 -0.23 6.30 -3.00
N TRP A 52 0.19 5.78 -4.14
CA TRP A 52 -0.56 4.79 -4.92
C TRP A 52 -0.31 3.40 -4.34
N LEU A 53 -1.33 2.82 -3.74
CA LEU A 53 -1.27 1.55 -3.01
C LEU A 53 -2.07 0.48 -3.73
N CYS A 54 -1.61 -0.77 -3.73
CA CYS A 54 -2.44 -1.85 -4.28
C CYS A 54 -3.74 -2.02 -3.47
N THR A 55 -4.86 -2.07 -4.18
CA THR A 55 -6.21 -1.98 -3.63
C THR A 55 -6.56 -3.15 -2.70
N ASP A 56 -6.08 -4.34 -3.03
CA ASP A 56 -6.36 -5.63 -2.39
C ASP A 56 -5.48 -5.94 -1.16
N VAL A 57 -4.37 -5.23 -0.97
CA VAL A 57 -3.44 -5.52 0.15
C VAL A 57 -3.07 -4.24 0.89
N CYS A 58 -2.29 -3.36 0.27
CA CYS A 58 -1.70 -2.23 0.98
C CYS A 58 -2.74 -1.18 1.38
N HIS A 59 -3.71 -0.90 0.51
CA HIS A 59 -4.73 0.10 0.83
C HIS A 59 -5.65 -0.36 1.97
N GLN A 60 -6.08 -1.62 1.95
CA GLN A 60 -6.86 -2.18 3.06
C GLN A 60 -6.05 -2.22 4.36
N ALA A 61 -4.81 -2.69 4.30
CA ALA A 61 -3.96 -2.80 5.47
C ALA A 61 -3.69 -1.45 6.15
N VAL A 62 -3.50 -0.36 5.41
CA VAL A 62 -3.30 0.96 6.02
C VAL A 62 -4.56 1.42 6.76
N HIS A 63 -5.77 1.21 6.21
CA HIS A 63 -7.00 1.56 6.90
C HIS A 63 -7.25 0.71 8.13
N GLU A 64 -6.93 -0.59 8.11
CA GLU A 64 -7.01 -1.42 9.31
C GLU A 64 -6.04 -0.93 10.40
N LEU A 65 -4.81 -0.55 10.03
CA LEU A 65 -3.85 0.02 10.98
C LEU A 65 -4.29 1.39 11.51
N MET A 66 -4.95 2.21 10.70
CA MET A 66 -5.52 3.49 11.13
C MET A 66 -6.64 3.32 12.15
N LYS A 67 -7.43 2.23 12.10
CA LYS A 67 -8.45 1.95 13.12
C LYS A 67 -7.85 1.69 14.51
N GLU A 68 -6.59 1.23 14.56
CA GLU A 68 -5.86 1.00 15.81
C GLU A 68 -5.27 2.29 16.41
N ASP A 69 -5.27 3.41 15.68
CA ASP A 69 -4.64 4.68 16.07
C ASP A 69 -5.62 5.86 15.90
N THR A 70 -6.09 6.43 17.00
CA THR A 70 -7.06 7.54 16.97
C THR A 70 -6.41 8.93 16.98
N GLY A 71 -5.07 9.02 16.99
CA GLY A 71 -4.35 10.28 17.04
C GLY A 71 -4.25 10.96 15.68
N PRO A 72 -4.15 12.30 15.62
CA PRO A 72 -3.92 13.02 14.37
C PRO A 72 -2.61 12.59 13.70
N GLY A 73 -2.57 12.52 12.38
CA GLY A 73 -1.46 11.97 11.59
C GLY A 73 -1.39 10.44 11.65
N ARG A 74 -2.50 9.74 11.91
CA ARG A 74 -2.54 8.27 11.93
C ARG A 74 -2.25 7.67 10.56
N SER A 75 -2.62 8.34 9.46
CA SER A 75 -2.33 7.87 8.10
C SER A 75 -0.82 7.74 7.85
N VAL A 76 -0.04 8.80 8.11
CA VAL A 76 1.42 8.75 7.92
C VAL A 76 2.08 7.72 8.84
N ARG A 77 1.61 7.58 10.09
CA ARG A 77 2.11 6.55 11.01
C ARG A 77 1.78 5.14 10.55
N ALA A 78 0.56 4.92 10.04
CA ALA A 78 0.14 3.62 9.53
C ALA A 78 1.00 3.20 8.32
N ILE A 79 1.27 4.11 7.38
CA ILE A 79 2.20 3.87 6.27
C ILE A 79 3.62 3.56 6.79
N GLY A 80 4.12 4.34 7.76
CA GLY A 80 5.42 4.08 8.39
C GLY A 80 5.52 2.67 8.97
N ARG A 81 4.52 2.26 9.75
CA ARG A 81 4.43 0.89 10.31
C ARG A 81 4.41 -0.18 9.23
N MET A 82 3.74 0.04 8.10
CA MET A 82 3.75 -0.91 6.98
C MET A 82 5.14 -1.06 6.38
N ILE A 83 5.83 0.06 6.10
CA ILE A 83 7.18 0.06 5.55
C ILE A 83 8.16 -0.63 6.51
N GLU A 84 8.06 -0.35 7.81
CA GLU A 84 8.87 -1.00 8.84
C GLU A 84 8.65 -2.52 8.89
N ARG A 85 7.39 -2.97 8.80
CA ARG A 85 7.05 -4.40 8.77
C ARG A 85 7.60 -5.08 7.52
N LEU A 86 7.48 -4.46 6.36
CA LEU A 86 8.03 -4.97 5.10
C LEU A 86 9.56 -5.04 5.12
N ALA A 87 10.23 -3.96 5.55
CA ALA A 87 11.68 -3.93 5.70
C ALA A 87 12.18 -5.00 6.70
N SER A 88 11.45 -5.18 7.81
CA SER A 88 11.75 -6.22 8.79
C SER A 88 11.60 -7.63 8.21
N ALA A 89 10.56 -7.88 7.41
CA ALA A 89 10.37 -9.17 6.76
C ALA A 89 11.51 -9.50 5.77
N VAL A 90 11.94 -8.52 4.97
CA VAL A 90 13.04 -8.69 4.01
C VAL A 90 14.38 -8.94 4.71
N THR A 91 14.67 -8.21 5.79
CA THR A 91 15.96 -8.32 6.52
C THR A 91 16.03 -9.53 7.45
N THR A 92 14.90 -9.98 8.00
CA THR A 92 14.87 -11.16 8.90
C THR A 92 15.16 -12.45 8.13
N GLY A 93 14.68 -12.57 6.88
CA GLY A 93 15.02 -13.69 5.99
C GLY A 93 16.51 -13.82 5.69
N GLN A 94 17.27 -12.71 5.73
CA GLN A 94 18.72 -12.74 5.53
C GLN A 94 19.49 -13.23 6.78
N ARG A 95 18.96 -13.04 8.00
CA ARG A 95 19.65 -13.45 9.23
C ARG A 95 19.60 -14.97 9.47
N SER A 96 18.49 -15.61 9.14
CA SER A 96 18.34 -17.08 9.26
C SER A 96 19.18 -17.83 8.22
N TYR A 97 19.25 -17.33 6.98
CA TYR A 97 20.08 -17.94 5.93
C TYR A 97 21.58 -17.88 6.25
N ARG A 98 22.08 -16.76 6.80
CA ARG A 98 23.51 -16.59 7.11
C ARG A 98 24.00 -17.51 8.25
N ARG A 99 23.12 -17.87 9.19
CA ARG A 99 23.46 -18.84 10.26
C ARG A 99 23.56 -20.29 9.76
N GLN A 100 22.87 -20.65 8.67
CA GLN A 100 23.02 -21.97 8.05
C GLN A 100 24.21 -22.06 7.10
N ALA A 101 24.62 -20.94 6.49
CA ALA A 101 25.75 -20.92 5.54
C ALA A 101 27.15 -20.91 6.21
N PHE A 102 27.24 -20.49 7.49
CA PHE A 102 28.52 -20.32 8.20
C PHE A 102 28.47 -20.81 9.65
N GLY A 103 28.10 -22.07 9.88
CA GLY A 103 28.33 -22.68 11.19
C GLY A 103 27.81 -24.10 11.33
N GLU A 104 28.68 -25.07 11.06
CA GLU A 104 29.00 -26.13 12.03
C GLU A 104 30.34 -26.81 11.65
N LYS A 105 31.41 -26.33 12.28
CA LYS A 105 32.51 -27.14 12.82
C LYS A 105 32.95 -26.50 14.13
#